data_AF-A0A0R1VB19-F1
#
_entry.id   AF-A0A0R1VB19-F1
#
_cell.length_a   1.000
_cell.length_b   1.000
_cell.length_c   1.000
_cell.angle_alpha   90.00
_cell.angle_beta   90.00
_cell.angle_gamma   90.00
#
_symmetry.space_group_name_H-M   'P 1'
#
loop_
_entity.id
_entity.type
_entity.pdbx_description
1 polymer ?
#
loop_
_entity_poly.entity_id
_entity_poly.type
_entity_poly.pdbx_seq_one_letter_code
_entity_poly.pdbx_strand_id
1 'polypeptide(L)'
;MIFKSKISKILMASLSLGALMTTSVVPAFADDNQSDQTTTTTTTNNSMSVSEALAALEAQQGNTLYNGQCYGLSAWYAKQLGGPTMMGSGHEYAQDIGSDYDWASYGFTVTNYPSISDIKPGDIICWEAGGALSPGIYGHTGVVVSIDSDGNMVTLEQNAENGQVVSQYNRTYSQTTIKSVIHKN
;
A
#
# COMPACT_ATOMS: atom_id res chain seq x y z
N MET A 1 -59.29 -10.44 -11.59
CA MET A 1 -58.34 -10.48 -12.72
C MET A 1 -56.94 -10.53 -12.12
N ILE A 2 -56.38 -11.71 -11.83
CA ILE A 2 -55.54 -12.56 -12.70
C ILE A 2 -54.36 -11.80 -13.31
N PHE A 3 -53.14 -12.07 -12.84
CA PHE A 3 -52.04 -12.53 -13.70
C PHE A 3 -51.12 -13.47 -12.91
N LYS A 4 -50.94 -14.67 -13.45
CA LYS A 4 -49.98 -15.71 -13.02
C LYS A 4 -48.64 -15.47 -13.71
N SER A 5 -47.52 -15.79 -13.07
CA SER A 5 -46.38 -16.38 -13.79
C SER A 5 -45.46 -17.17 -12.84
N LYS A 6 -45.08 -18.37 -13.31
CA LYS A 6 -44.30 -19.42 -12.64
C LYS A 6 -42.80 -19.23 -12.92
N ILE A 7 -41.92 -19.60 -11.99
CA ILE A 7 -40.56 -20.08 -12.32
C ILE A 7 -40.26 -21.36 -11.54
N SER A 8 -39.67 -22.32 -12.26
CA SER A 8 -39.60 -23.74 -11.98
C SER A 8 -38.27 -24.16 -11.34
N LYS A 9 -38.34 -25.22 -10.53
CA LYS A 9 -37.22 -25.96 -9.93
C LYS A 9 -36.34 -26.62 -11.01
N ILE A 10 -35.02 -26.66 -10.78
CA ILE A 10 -34.11 -27.62 -11.42
C ILE A 10 -33.36 -28.37 -10.32
N LEU A 11 -33.37 -29.70 -10.48
CA LEU A 11 -32.79 -30.76 -9.67
C LEU A 11 -31.72 -31.44 -10.54
N MET A 12 -30.52 -31.68 -10.02
CA MET A 12 -29.55 -32.66 -10.56
C MET A 12 -28.81 -33.25 -9.37
N ALA A 13 -29.08 -34.48 -8.92
CA ALA A 13 -28.76 -35.80 -9.52
C ALA A 13 -27.27 -36.17 -9.38
N SER A 14 -27.01 -37.03 -8.39
CA SER A 14 -25.76 -37.76 -8.15
C SER A 14 -25.52 -38.86 -9.18
N LEU A 15 -24.27 -39.15 -9.53
CA LEU A 15 -23.86 -40.49 -9.99
C LEU A 15 -22.40 -40.76 -9.57
N SER A 16 -22.18 -41.98 -9.07
CA SER A 16 -20.88 -42.58 -8.73
C SER A 16 -20.75 -43.90 -9.51
N LEU A 17 -19.54 -44.15 -10.05
CA LEU A 17 -18.91 -45.43 -10.47
C LEU A 17 -17.67 -45.01 -11.30
N GLY A 18 -16.47 -45.60 -11.28
CA GLY A 18 -15.92 -46.85 -10.77
C GLY A 18 -14.79 -47.30 -11.72
N ALA A 19 -13.69 -47.83 -11.15
CA ALA A 19 -12.70 -48.76 -11.71
C ALA A 19 -11.61 -48.35 -12.75
N LEU A 20 -10.36 -48.44 -12.26
CA LEU A 20 -9.16 -49.20 -12.71
C LEU A 20 -8.67 -49.30 -14.19
N MET A 21 -7.40 -48.90 -14.34
CA MET A 21 -6.23 -49.53 -15.02
C MET A 21 -6.30 -49.90 -16.52
N THR A 22 -5.41 -49.28 -17.32
CA THR A 22 -4.55 -49.99 -18.31
C THR A 22 -3.23 -49.25 -18.50
N THR A 23 -2.15 -50.00 -18.74
CA THR A 23 -0.82 -49.52 -19.15
C THR A 23 -0.73 -49.48 -20.67
N SER A 24 -0.02 -48.50 -21.24
CA SER A 24 0.60 -48.60 -22.57
C SER A 24 1.59 -47.45 -22.79
N VAL A 25 2.76 -47.79 -23.31
CA VAL A 25 3.93 -46.92 -23.51
C VAL A 25 3.95 -46.48 -24.98
N VAL A 26 4.17 -45.19 -25.27
CA VAL A 26 4.99 -44.69 -26.40
C VAL A 26 5.30 -43.19 -26.19
N PRO A 27 6.47 -42.68 -26.63
CA PRO A 27 6.92 -41.33 -26.31
C PRO A 27 6.66 -40.30 -27.42
N ALA A 28 6.68 -39.04 -26.98
CA ALA A 28 7.32 -37.87 -27.60
C ALA A 28 6.44 -36.75 -28.23
N PHE A 29 6.85 -35.53 -27.84
CA PHE A 29 6.71 -34.21 -28.49
C PHE A 29 5.49 -33.32 -28.15
N ALA A 30 5.73 -32.46 -27.13
CA ALA A 30 5.46 -31.02 -27.01
C ALA A 30 4.08 -30.40 -27.36
N ASP A 31 3.43 -29.75 -26.39
CA ASP A 31 3.21 -28.28 -26.32
C ASP A 31 2.27 -27.95 -25.13
N ASP A 32 2.83 -27.72 -23.93
CA ASP A 32 2.08 -27.21 -22.77
C ASP A 32 2.27 -25.69 -22.69
N ASN A 33 1.37 -24.92 -23.30
CA ASN A 33 1.22 -23.50 -23.01
C ASN A 33 0.04 -23.28 -22.06
N GLN A 34 0.22 -23.73 -20.82
CA GLN A 34 -0.53 -23.27 -19.67
C GLN A 34 0.38 -22.31 -18.88
N SER A 35 0.25 -21.00 -19.12
CA SER A 35 0.78 -20.00 -18.19
C SER A 35 -0.33 -19.54 -17.26
N ASP A 36 -0.63 -20.41 -16.29
CA ASP A 36 -1.03 -19.99 -14.96
C ASP A 36 0.20 -19.34 -14.31
N GLN A 37 0.30 -18.01 -14.38
CA GLN A 37 1.30 -17.25 -13.64
C GLN A 37 0.80 -17.04 -12.21
N THR A 38 0.85 -18.13 -11.46
CA THR A 38 0.98 -18.11 -10.02
C THR A 38 2.32 -17.48 -9.66
N THR A 39 2.23 -16.39 -8.89
CA THR A 39 3.20 -15.80 -7.96
C THR A 39 4.55 -16.51 -7.90
N THR A 40 5.51 -16.01 -8.68
CA THR A 40 6.92 -16.37 -8.54
C THR A 40 7.58 -15.39 -7.57
N THR A 41 7.76 -15.82 -6.32
CA THR A 41 8.65 -15.18 -5.35
C THR A 41 10.09 -15.42 -5.80
N THR A 42 10.60 -14.57 -6.69
CA THR A 42 12.03 -14.48 -6.99
C THR A 42 12.63 -13.35 -6.16
N THR A 43 13.38 -13.73 -5.12
CA THR A 43 14.29 -12.87 -4.38
C THR A 43 15.36 -12.32 -5.32
N THR A 44 15.03 -11.23 -6.00
CA THR A 44 15.98 -10.22 -6.46
C THR A 44 15.66 -8.99 -5.62
N ASN A 45 16.66 -8.45 -4.93
CA ASN A 45 16.55 -7.20 -4.16
C ASN A 45 16.39 -6.02 -5.12
N ASN A 46 15.30 -5.99 -5.89
CA ASN A 46 14.94 -4.89 -6.76
C ASN A 46 13.84 -4.11 -6.05
N SER A 47 14.16 -2.89 -5.66
CA SER A 47 13.18 -1.91 -5.19
C SER A 47 12.05 -1.78 -6.20
N MET A 48 10.81 -1.70 -5.72
CA MET A 48 9.65 -1.41 -6.55
C MET A 48 9.77 0.00 -7.15
N SER A 49 9.17 0.22 -8.31
CA SER A 49 8.87 1.58 -8.76
C SER A 49 7.85 2.23 -7.83
N VAL A 50 7.77 3.58 -7.84
CA VAL A 50 6.82 4.34 -7.02
C VAL A 50 5.38 3.90 -7.26
N SER A 51 4.99 3.69 -8.52
CA SER A 51 3.64 3.23 -8.88
C SER A 51 3.35 1.81 -8.38
N GLU A 52 4.31 0.90 -8.44
CA GLU A 52 4.14 -0.47 -7.94
C GLU A 52 4.05 -0.49 -6.41
N ALA A 53 4.90 0.27 -5.73
CA ALA A 53 4.85 0.38 -4.28
C ALA A 53 3.55 1.02 -3.79
N LEU A 54 3.04 2.03 -4.50
CA LEU A 54 1.79 2.71 -4.16
C LEU A 54 0.59 1.77 -4.34
N ALA A 55 0.53 1.04 -5.47
CA ALA A 55 -0.50 0.02 -5.69
C ALA A 55 -0.41 -1.11 -4.63
N ALA A 56 0.80 -1.52 -4.27
CA ALA A 56 1.00 -2.51 -3.22
C ALA A 56 0.55 -2.01 -1.84
N LEU A 57 0.71 -0.71 -1.55
CA LEU A 57 0.22 -0.08 -0.32
C LEU A 57 -1.31 0.08 -0.32
N GLU A 58 -1.92 0.45 -1.45
CA GLU A 58 -3.39 0.49 -1.61
C GLU A 58 -4.01 -0.88 -1.34
N ALA A 59 -3.37 -1.95 -1.80
CA ALA A 59 -3.81 -3.32 -1.54
C ALA A 59 -3.74 -3.72 -0.04
N GLN A 60 -3.12 -2.91 0.82
CA GLN A 60 -3.09 -3.13 2.27
C GLN A 60 -4.24 -2.47 3.03
N GLN A 61 -5.15 -1.75 2.36
CA GLN A 61 -6.31 -1.14 3.03
C GLN A 61 -7.07 -2.14 3.92
N GLY A 62 -7.34 -1.73 5.16
CA GLY A 62 -7.99 -2.55 6.18
C GLY A 62 -7.04 -3.49 6.94
N ASN A 63 -5.81 -3.69 6.49
CA ASN A 63 -4.80 -4.48 7.21
C ASN A 63 -3.95 -3.60 8.12
N THR A 64 -3.39 -4.20 9.16
CA THR A 64 -2.38 -3.57 10.03
C THR A 64 -0.98 -3.86 9.48
N LEU A 65 -0.20 -2.80 9.21
CA LEU A 65 1.21 -2.90 8.87
C LEU A 65 2.09 -2.73 10.11
N TYR A 66 3.05 -3.65 10.28
CA TYR A 66 3.94 -3.74 11.44
C TYR A 66 3.19 -3.66 12.78
N ASN A 67 3.50 -2.67 13.61
CA ASN A 67 2.92 -2.45 14.93
C ASN A 67 1.67 -1.54 14.91
N GLY A 68 1.11 -1.29 13.73
CA GLY A 68 -0.11 -0.50 13.58
C GLY A 68 0.06 0.99 13.76
N GLN A 69 1.29 1.52 13.82
CA GLN A 69 1.57 2.95 13.93
C GLN A 69 1.69 3.62 12.56
N CYS A 70 1.55 4.95 12.51
CA CYS A 70 1.69 5.74 11.29
C CYS A 70 3.08 5.59 10.65
N TYR A 71 4.14 5.71 11.45
CA TYR A 71 5.51 5.50 10.98
C TYR A 71 5.76 4.06 10.50
N GLY A 72 4.99 3.08 11.00
CA GLY A 72 5.08 1.70 10.55
C GLY A 72 4.63 1.55 9.09
N LEU A 73 3.55 2.25 8.70
CA LEU A 73 3.12 2.30 7.30
C LEU A 73 4.20 2.97 6.43
N SER A 74 4.71 4.14 6.83
CA SER A 74 5.76 4.84 6.08
C SER A 74 7.04 3.99 5.97
N ALA A 75 7.42 3.28 7.04
CA ALA A 75 8.55 2.36 7.05
C ALA A 75 8.37 1.19 6.07
N TRP A 76 7.16 0.64 6.00
CA TRP A 76 6.85 -0.44 5.07
C TRP A 76 6.99 0.07 3.64
N TYR A 77 6.39 1.22 3.33
CA TYR A 77 6.45 1.83 2.01
C TYR A 77 7.88 2.19 1.59
N ALA A 78 8.65 2.85 2.46
CA ALA A 78 10.05 3.18 2.21
C ALA A 78 10.88 1.93 1.92
N LYS A 79 10.66 0.83 2.65
CA LYS A 79 11.35 -0.44 2.42
C LYS A 79 11.05 -1.01 1.02
N GLN A 80 9.82 -0.93 0.54
CA GLN A 80 9.47 -1.39 -0.81
C GLN A 80 10.24 -0.64 -1.89
N LEU A 81 10.51 0.65 -1.66
CA LEU A 81 11.29 1.52 -2.55
C LEU A 81 12.82 1.39 -2.35
N GLY A 82 13.27 0.51 -1.47
CA GLY A 82 14.69 0.34 -1.10
C GLY A 82 15.26 1.51 -0.31
N GLY A 83 14.43 2.18 0.50
CA GLY A 83 14.81 3.20 1.45
C GLY A 83 15.49 2.64 2.72
N PRO A 84 15.75 3.52 3.71
CA PRO A 84 16.38 3.14 4.97
C PRO A 84 15.54 2.14 5.77
N THR A 85 16.20 1.37 6.64
CA THR A 85 15.50 0.54 7.62
C THR A 85 15.01 1.41 8.79
N MET A 86 13.73 1.75 8.79
CA MET A 86 13.13 2.63 9.79
C MET A 86 12.67 1.89 11.06
N MET A 87 12.06 0.70 10.91
CA MET A 87 11.58 -0.08 12.05
C MET A 87 12.74 -0.54 12.93
N GLY A 88 12.65 -0.27 14.23
CA GLY A 88 13.70 -0.63 15.21
C GLY A 88 14.88 0.33 15.26
N SER A 89 14.82 1.47 14.55
CA SER A 89 15.88 2.49 14.54
C SER A 89 15.92 3.37 15.80
N GLY A 90 14.85 3.38 16.60
CA GLY A 90 14.71 4.26 17.78
C GLY A 90 14.12 5.63 17.47
N HIS A 91 13.91 5.97 16.20
CA HIS A 91 13.19 7.17 15.77
C HIS A 91 11.67 6.90 15.80
N GLU A 92 10.95 7.61 16.66
CA GLU A 92 9.50 7.42 16.89
C GLU A 92 8.65 8.64 16.54
N TYR A 93 9.28 9.78 16.24
CA TYR A 93 8.60 11.04 15.93
C TYR A 93 8.27 11.08 14.44
N ALA A 94 7.00 10.85 14.11
CA ALA A 94 6.51 10.85 12.74
C ALA A 94 6.81 12.16 11.99
N GLN A 95 6.81 13.30 12.68
CA GLN A 95 7.17 14.59 12.09
C GLN A 95 8.65 14.68 11.66
N ASP A 96 9.56 13.94 12.32
CA ASP A 96 11.01 14.06 12.17
C ASP A 96 11.62 13.07 11.18
N ILE A 97 10.80 12.18 10.60
CA ILE A 97 11.20 11.15 9.62
C ILE A 97 12.04 11.74 8.48
N GLY A 98 11.71 12.94 7.98
CA GLY A 98 12.47 13.61 6.93
C GLY A 98 13.92 13.93 7.30
N SER A 99 14.22 14.14 8.58
CA SER A 99 15.56 14.45 9.09
C SER A 99 16.25 13.28 9.80
N ASP A 100 15.49 12.26 10.21
CA ASP A 100 16.01 11.12 10.99
C ASP A 100 16.91 10.17 10.17
N TYR A 101 16.80 10.20 8.84
CA TYR A 101 17.52 9.29 7.96
C TYR A 101 18.26 10.01 6.83
N ASP A 102 19.39 9.44 6.40
CA ASP A 102 20.10 9.89 5.20
C ASP A 102 19.39 9.41 3.92
N TRP A 103 18.23 10.01 3.64
CA TRP A 103 17.38 9.72 2.48
C TRP A 103 18.13 9.83 1.14
N ALA A 104 19.07 10.76 1.03
CA ALA A 104 19.85 10.99 -0.19
C ALA A 104 20.69 9.75 -0.58
N SER A 105 21.26 9.04 0.40
CA SER A 105 22.01 7.80 0.16
C SER A 105 21.17 6.67 -0.46
N TYR A 106 19.85 6.72 -0.30
CA TYR A 106 18.89 5.77 -0.90
C TYR A 106 18.23 6.33 -2.17
N GLY A 107 18.70 7.47 -2.68
CA GLY A 107 18.17 8.13 -3.87
C GLY A 107 16.79 8.73 -3.65
N PHE A 108 16.55 9.31 -2.48
CA PHE A 108 15.38 10.13 -2.19
C PHE A 108 15.79 11.59 -2.01
N THR A 109 14.83 12.49 -2.08
CA THR A 109 14.99 13.92 -1.79
C THR A 109 13.97 14.34 -0.74
N VAL A 110 14.43 15.14 0.22
CA VAL A 110 13.58 15.68 1.30
C VAL A 110 13.37 17.16 1.05
N THR A 111 12.11 17.58 1.04
CA THR A 111 11.71 18.98 0.98
C THR A 111 11.06 19.36 2.31
N ASN A 112 11.70 20.26 3.06
CA ASN A 112 11.18 20.77 4.32
C ASN A 112 10.21 21.93 4.06
N TYR A 113 9.11 21.97 4.81
CA TYR A 113 8.01 22.93 4.67
C TYR A 113 7.62 23.14 3.19
N PRO A 114 7.23 22.05 2.50
CA PRO A 114 6.96 22.06 1.07
C PRO A 114 5.77 22.96 0.75
N SER A 115 5.81 23.60 -0.43
CA SER A 115 4.64 24.20 -1.07
C SER A 115 3.78 23.11 -1.74
N ILE A 116 2.55 23.43 -2.15
CA ILE A 116 1.67 22.49 -2.87
C ILE A 116 2.37 21.88 -4.09
N SER A 117 3.15 22.68 -4.84
CA SER A 117 3.85 22.20 -6.05
C SER A 117 5.02 21.26 -5.78
N ASP A 118 5.49 21.20 -4.53
CA ASP A 118 6.57 20.28 -4.15
C ASP A 118 6.03 18.87 -3.84
N ILE A 119 4.74 18.76 -3.52
CA ILE A 119 4.09 17.51 -3.10
C ILE A 119 3.62 16.73 -4.32
N LYS A 120 3.92 15.43 -4.35
CA LYS A 120 3.64 14.55 -5.49
C LYS A 120 3.05 13.21 -5.04
N PRO A 121 2.30 12.52 -5.92
CA PRO A 121 1.94 11.12 -5.69
C PRO A 121 3.17 10.25 -5.39
N GLY A 122 3.09 9.43 -4.35
CA GLY A 122 4.17 8.59 -3.85
C GLY A 122 5.04 9.23 -2.78
N ASP A 123 4.87 10.52 -2.46
CA ASP A 123 5.63 11.14 -1.38
C ASP A 123 5.23 10.56 -0.03
N ILE A 124 6.23 10.31 0.82
CA ILE A 124 6.00 10.15 2.26
C ILE A 124 5.83 11.57 2.81
N ILE A 125 4.69 11.84 3.43
CA ILE A 125 4.33 13.16 3.95
C ILE A 125 4.34 13.15 5.48
N CYS A 126 5.00 14.14 6.09
CA CYS A 126 5.14 14.25 7.53
C CYS A 126 4.50 15.55 8.04
N TRP A 127 3.53 15.44 8.94
CA TRP A 127 2.83 16.56 9.58
C TRP A 127 3.39 16.85 10.97
N GLU A 128 3.44 18.14 11.32
CA GLU A 128 3.89 18.60 12.64
C GLU A 128 3.01 18.08 13.78
N ALA A 129 3.60 17.96 14.96
CA ALA A 129 2.87 17.73 16.20
C ALA A 129 1.98 18.93 16.60
N GLY A 130 0.91 18.68 17.35
CA GLY A 130 0.02 19.71 17.89
C GLY A 130 -1.01 20.29 16.91
N GLY A 131 -1.08 19.76 15.68
CA GLY A 131 -2.07 20.17 14.66
C GLY A 131 -3.40 19.43 14.77
N ALA A 132 -4.38 19.81 13.93
CA ALA A 132 -5.70 19.18 13.93
C ALA A 132 -5.66 17.69 13.52
N LEU A 133 -4.82 17.34 12.54
CA LEU A 133 -4.57 15.97 12.08
C LEU A 133 -3.73 15.16 13.09
N SER A 134 -2.92 15.84 13.90
CA SER A 134 -1.84 15.25 14.70
C SER A 134 -1.74 15.94 16.07
N PRO A 135 -2.79 15.89 16.90
CA PRO A 135 -2.88 16.69 18.13
C PRO A 135 -1.87 16.28 19.22
N GLY A 136 -1.24 15.10 19.09
CA GLY A 136 -0.21 14.62 20.01
C GLY A 136 1.16 15.25 19.78
N ILE A 137 2.17 14.75 20.49
CA ILE A 137 3.55 15.28 20.48
C ILE A 137 4.45 14.71 19.37
N TYR A 138 4.03 13.62 18.72
CA TYR A 138 4.87 12.88 17.77
C TYR A 138 4.69 13.33 16.31
N GLY A 139 3.63 14.08 16.00
CA GLY A 139 3.20 14.36 14.64
C GLY A 139 2.44 13.19 14.00
N HIS A 140 2.31 13.23 12.67
CA HIS A 140 1.71 12.15 11.88
C HIS A 140 2.43 11.98 10.54
N THR A 141 2.29 10.82 9.90
CA THR A 141 2.91 10.54 8.61
C THR A 141 2.03 9.62 7.77
N GLY A 142 2.13 9.74 6.46
CA GLY A 142 1.38 8.94 5.48
C GLY A 142 2.07 8.91 4.13
N VAL A 143 1.38 8.40 3.12
CA VAL A 143 1.81 8.41 1.72
C VAL A 143 0.77 9.10 0.86
N VAL A 144 1.18 10.04 0.02
CA VAL A 144 0.29 10.77 -0.89
C VAL A 144 -0.08 9.89 -2.08
N VAL A 145 -1.38 9.69 -2.32
CA VAL A 145 -1.92 8.99 -3.49
C VAL A 145 -2.17 9.97 -4.63
N SER A 146 -2.76 11.11 -4.31
CA SER A 146 -3.01 12.18 -5.28
C SER A 146 -3.07 13.54 -4.58
N ILE A 147 -2.84 14.59 -5.36
CA ILE A 147 -2.98 15.99 -4.93
C ILE A 147 -3.47 16.82 -6.12
N ASP A 148 -4.37 17.76 -5.87
CA ASP A 148 -4.82 18.75 -6.86
C ASP A 148 -4.11 20.10 -6.70
N SER A 149 -4.40 21.05 -7.60
CA SER A 149 -3.78 22.39 -7.57
C SER A 149 -4.15 23.22 -6.36
N ASP A 150 -5.24 22.88 -5.66
CA ASP A 150 -5.72 23.59 -4.47
C ASP A 150 -5.17 22.95 -3.17
N GLY A 151 -4.40 21.86 -3.29
CA GLY A 151 -3.80 21.14 -2.17
C GLY A 151 -4.76 20.18 -1.48
N ASN A 152 -5.86 19.77 -2.13
CA ASN A 152 -6.65 18.65 -1.65
C ASN A 152 -5.92 17.36 -2.00
N MET A 153 -5.70 16.52 -1.01
CA MET A 153 -4.91 15.30 -1.11
C MET A 153 -5.75 14.08 -0.79
N VAL A 154 -5.46 12.99 -1.49
CA VAL A 154 -5.79 11.64 -1.05
C VAL A 154 -4.53 11.02 -0.49
N THR A 155 -4.60 10.46 0.72
CA THR A 155 -3.45 9.86 1.42
C THR A 155 -3.79 8.47 1.93
N LEU A 156 -2.77 7.61 2.03
CA LEU A 156 -2.83 6.36 2.77
C LEU A 156 -2.08 6.52 4.09
N GLU A 157 -2.80 6.30 5.18
CA GLU A 157 -2.33 6.52 6.54
C GLU A 157 -2.75 5.36 7.44
N GLN A 158 -2.09 5.24 8.59
CA GLN A 158 -2.39 4.24 9.61
C GLN A 158 -2.29 4.89 10.99
N ASN A 159 -3.10 4.41 11.93
CA ASN A 159 -3.24 5.02 13.26
C ASN A 159 -3.73 6.46 13.22
N ALA A 160 -4.65 6.74 12.29
CA ALA A 160 -5.41 7.97 12.24
C ALA A 160 -6.87 7.67 12.67
N GLU A 161 -7.86 8.35 12.11
CA GLU A 161 -9.26 8.28 12.56
C GLU A 161 -9.88 6.89 12.46
N ASN A 162 -9.46 6.06 11.50
CA ASN A 162 -9.92 4.68 11.33
C ASN A 162 -9.11 3.65 12.14
N GLY A 163 -8.20 4.11 13.02
CA GLY A 163 -7.43 3.25 13.92
C GLY A 163 -6.18 2.63 13.27
N GLN A 164 -5.71 1.53 13.85
CA GLN A 164 -4.41 0.89 13.56
C GLN A 164 -4.43 0.01 12.28
N VAL A 165 -5.10 0.49 11.24
CA VAL A 165 -5.16 -0.15 9.92
C VAL A 165 -4.82 0.86 8.84
N VAL A 166 -4.29 0.39 7.71
CA VAL A 166 -4.13 1.22 6.51
C VAL A 166 -5.52 1.68 6.07
N SER A 167 -5.66 2.98 5.86
CA SER A 167 -6.90 3.60 5.41
C SER A 167 -6.61 4.79 4.54
N GLN A 168 -7.56 5.09 3.64
CA GLN A 168 -7.51 6.27 2.81
C GLN A 168 -8.17 7.45 3.51
N TYR A 169 -7.56 8.62 3.40
CA TYR A 169 -8.08 9.87 3.93
C TYR A 169 -8.07 10.96 2.87
N ASN A 170 -9.01 11.89 3.01
CA ASN A 170 -8.97 13.15 2.28
C ASN A 170 -8.38 14.19 3.24
N ARG A 171 -7.24 14.77 2.86
CA ARG A 171 -6.53 15.79 3.63
C ARG A 171 -6.47 17.07 2.82
N THR A 172 -6.27 18.20 3.50
CA THR A 172 -5.97 19.47 2.82
C THR A 172 -4.59 19.95 3.22
N TYR A 173 -3.90 20.65 2.32
CA TYR A 173 -2.59 21.23 2.54
C TYR A 173 -2.52 22.08 3.83
N SER A 174 -3.60 22.79 4.17
CA SER A 174 -3.66 23.68 5.34
C SER A 174 -4.24 23.05 6.61
N GLN A 175 -4.60 21.76 6.63
CA GLN A 175 -5.24 21.12 7.79
C GLN A 175 -4.30 21.08 9.01
N THR A 176 -3.04 20.71 8.78
CA THR A 176 -1.93 20.76 9.73
C THR A 176 -0.68 21.10 8.92
N THR A 177 0.24 21.89 9.48
CA THR A 177 1.54 22.18 8.86
C THR A 177 2.25 20.91 8.42
N ILE A 178 2.61 20.85 7.14
CA ILE A 178 3.45 19.78 6.59
C ILE A 178 4.90 20.16 6.88
N LYS A 179 5.58 19.34 7.70
CA LYS A 179 6.97 19.58 8.09
C LYS A 179 7.93 19.17 7.00
N SER A 180 7.67 18.05 6.34
CA SER A 180 8.46 17.59 5.20
C SER A 180 7.68 16.65 4.29
N VAL A 181 8.13 16.57 3.04
CA VAL A 181 7.85 15.44 2.15
C VAL A 181 9.15 14.78 1.71
N ILE A 182 9.11 13.46 1.58
CA ILE A 182 10.22 12.64 1.12
C ILE A 182 9.82 11.99 -0.21
N HIS A 183 10.52 12.37 -1.27
CA HIS A 183 10.27 11.94 -2.64
C HIS A 183 11.31 10.93 -3.12
N LYS A 184 10.88 9.89 -3.84
CA LYS A 184 11.80 8.96 -4.51
C LYS A 184 12.17 9.49 -5.90
N ASN A 185 13.46 9.65 -6.17
CA ASN A 185 13.99 10.16 -7.45
C ASN A 185 13.94 9.11 -8.57
#